data_AF-A0A5P2X9U3-F1
#
_entry.id   AF-A0A5P2X9U3-F1
#
_cell.length_a   1.000
_cell.length_b   1.000
_cell.length_c   1.000
_cell.angle_alpha   90.00
_cell.angle_beta   90.00
_cell.angle_gamma   90.00
#
_symmetry.space_group_name_H-M   'P 1'
#
loop_
_entity.id
_entity.type
_entity.pdbx_description
1 polymer ?
#
loop_
_entity_poly.entity_id
_entity_poly.type
_entity_poly.pdbx_seq_one_letter_code
_entity_poly.pdbx_strand_id
1 'polypeptide(L)'
;MRKWWSAAGTVAWVAVGTAAGGLGAWQLASADGGGAAHSRPLDEGAVRRALAGEGTADATPSSPTPPSPTPPSPTPSSPTPSGPTPSSPRPSGPTPSDPRPSGPGPSRSMAPERSTVRFTGGTATVECRPGGTVYLVSWSPADGYHFDEDVVRGPGRAARLEAEPSDDADDGDGAEDADDLTYDITCPDGRPRAHRAPDD
;
A
#
# COMPACT_ATOMS: atom_id res chain seq x y z
N MET A 1 -60.04 -5.17 30.12
CA MET A 1 -59.48 -6.25 29.27
C MET A 1 -58.39 -5.70 28.35
N ARG A 2 -57.18 -5.42 28.85
CA ARG A 2 -56.04 -4.89 28.04
C ARG A 2 -54.68 -5.20 28.68
N LYS A 3 -54.40 -6.47 29.02
CA LYS A 3 -53.12 -6.83 29.68
C LYS A 3 -52.39 -8.03 29.07
N TRP A 4 -52.86 -8.57 27.95
CA TRP A 4 -52.34 -9.84 27.41
C TRP A 4 -51.44 -9.69 26.18
N TRP A 5 -51.24 -8.47 25.67
CA TRP A 5 -50.47 -8.23 24.45
C TRP A 5 -48.96 -8.04 24.67
N SER A 6 -48.48 -7.95 25.92
CA SER A 6 -47.04 -7.74 26.19
C SER A 6 -46.23 -9.05 26.30
N ALA A 7 -46.88 -10.21 26.39
CA ALA A 7 -46.17 -11.48 26.57
C ALA A 7 -45.79 -12.18 25.26
N ALA A 8 -46.48 -11.87 24.15
CA ALA A 8 -46.25 -12.55 22.88
C ALA A 8 -45.05 -11.98 22.09
N GLY A 9 -44.67 -10.73 22.33
CA GLY A 9 -43.59 -10.07 21.58
C GLY A 9 -42.18 -10.56 21.94
N THR A 10 -41.95 -10.94 23.20
CA THR A 10 -40.61 -11.31 23.70
C THR A 10 -40.18 -12.71 23.29
N VAL A 11 -41.12 -13.65 23.13
CA VAL A 11 -40.80 -15.04 22.71
C VAL A 11 -40.42 -15.10 21.22
N ALA A 12 -40.97 -14.20 20.39
CA ALA A 12 -40.67 -14.16 18.96
C ALA A 12 -39.22 -13.74 18.66
N TRP A 13 -38.61 -12.87 19.48
CA TRP A 13 -37.22 -12.44 19.28
C TRP A 13 -36.18 -13.51 19.64
N VAL A 14 -36.45 -14.36 20.64
CA VAL A 14 -35.54 -15.44 21.05
C VAL A 14 -35.43 -16.53 19.97
N ALA A 15 -36.49 -16.76 19.19
CA ALA A 15 -36.47 -17.72 18.10
C ALA A 15 -35.59 -17.28 16.91
N VAL A 16 -35.50 -15.97 16.63
CA VAL A 16 -34.67 -15.44 15.52
C VAL A 16 -33.17 -15.48 15.87
N GLY A 17 -32.80 -15.25 17.14
CA GLY A 17 -31.39 -15.30 17.58
C GLY A 17 -30.74 -16.69 17.48
N THR A 18 -31.52 -17.77 17.55
CA THR A 18 -30.96 -19.14 17.57
C THR A 18 -30.67 -19.70 16.18
N ALA A 19 -31.27 -19.16 15.12
CA ALA A 19 -31.04 -19.62 13.74
C ALA A 19 -29.73 -19.06 13.12
N ALA A 20 -29.19 -17.95 13.65
CA ALA A 20 -27.95 -17.34 13.15
C ALA A 20 -26.67 -17.99 13.71
N GLY A 21 -26.73 -18.64 14.87
CA GLY A 21 -25.57 -19.28 15.51
C GLY A 21 -25.12 -20.60 14.86
N GLY A 22 -25.96 -21.25 14.06
CA GLY A 22 -25.67 -22.57 13.49
C GLY A 22 -24.68 -22.58 12.32
N LEU A 23 -24.55 -21.46 11.58
CA LEU A 23 -23.69 -21.39 10.40
C LEU A 23 -22.24 -21.02 10.73
N GLY A 24 -21.96 -20.41 11.88
CA GLY A 24 -20.60 -20.07 12.32
C GLY A 24 -19.78 -21.29 12.78
N ALA A 25 -20.44 -22.28 13.38
CA ALA A 25 -19.74 -23.46 13.92
C ALA A 25 -19.20 -24.41 12.83
N TRP A 26 -19.78 -24.42 11.63
CA TRP A 26 -19.29 -25.26 10.52
C TRP A 26 -18.03 -24.67 9.85
N GLN A 27 -17.84 -23.34 9.93
CA GLN A 27 -16.61 -22.69 9.44
C GLN A 27 -15.41 -22.98 10.36
N LEU A 28 -15.59 -22.97 11.68
CA LEU A 28 -14.49 -23.29 12.61
C LEU A 28 -14.03 -24.76 12.52
N ALA A 29 -14.96 -25.70 12.33
CA ALA A 29 -14.63 -27.13 12.19
C ALA A 29 -13.97 -27.48 10.84
N SER A 30 -14.09 -26.63 9.82
CA SER A 30 -13.45 -26.82 8.51
C SER A 30 -12.01 -26.31 8.45
N ALA A 31 -11.60 -25.49 9.42
CA ALA A 31 -10.26 -24.90 9.47
C ALA A 31 -9.19 -25.89 9.99
N ASP A 32 -9.57 -26.89 10.78
CA ASP A 32 -8.63 -27.87 11.35
C ASP A 32 -8.30 -29.05 10.42
N GLY A 33 -8.91 -29.12 9.24
CA GLY A 33 -8.67 -30.20 8.25
C GLY A 33 -7.53 -29.94 7.26
N GLY A 34 -7.00 -28.71 7.21
CA GLY A 34 -5.93 -28.32 6.30
C GLY A 34 -4.59 -28.36 7.01
N GLY A 35 -3.89 -29.50 6.89
CA GLY A 35 -2.58 -29.73 7.49
C GLY A 35 -1.62 -28.54 7.36
N ALA A 36 -0.96 -28.24 8.47
CA ALA A 36 0.06 -27.22 8.63
C ALA A 36 1.07 -27.18 7.46
N ALA A 37 0.84 -26.29 6.50
CA ALA A 37 1.88 -25.71 5.68
C ALA A 37 2.14 -24.31 6.23
N HIS A 38 2.92 -24.25 7.31
CA HIS A 38 3.47 -23.01 7.82
C HIS A 38 4.08 -22.20 6.68
N SER A 39 3.76 -20.91 6.70
CA SER A 39 4.24 -19.79 5.90
C SER A 39 5.69 -19.94 5.46
N ARG A 40 5.94 -20.77 4.44
CA ARG A 40 7.13 -20.61 3.61
C ARG A 40 6.84 -19.43 2.69
N PRO A 41 7.75 -18.46 2.57
CA PRO A 41 7.60 -17.42 1.56
C PRO A 41 7.37 -18.13 0.23
N LEU A 42 6.28 -17.77 -0.47
CA LEU A 42 6.00 -18.33 -1.79
C LEU A 42 7.22 -18.04 -2.67
N ASP A 43 7.90 -19.09 -3.09
CA ASP A 43 9.03 -18.98 -4.01
C ASP A 43 8.55 -18.32 -5.30
N GLU A 44 9.23 -17.26 -5.73
CA GLU A 44 8.82 -16.48 -6.89
C GLU A 44 8.87 -17.30 -8.20
N GLY A 45 9.66 -18.38 -8.22
CA GLY A 45 9.65 -19.37 -9.29
C GLY A 45 8.36 -20.20 -9.33
N ALA A 46 7.76 -20.51 -8.18
CA ALA A 46 6.48 -21.19 -8.09
C ALA A 46 5.33 -20.29 -8.60
N VAL A 47 5.35 -19.00 -8.25
CA VAL A 47 4.36 -18.02 -8.75
C VAL A 47 4.46 -17.87 -10.26
N ARG A 48 5.68 -17.68 -10.81
CA ARG A 48 5.87 -17.61 -12.26
C ARG A 48 5.43 -18.87 -12.99
N ARG A 49 5.64 -20.06 -12.40
CA ARG A 49 5.20 -21.33 -12.99
C ARG A 49 3.69 -21.50 -12.96
N ALA A 50 3.02 -21.05 -11.89
CA ALA A 50 1.56 -21.05 -11.81
C ALA A 50 0.94 -20.13 -12.87
N LEU A 51 1.44 -18.88 -12.98
CA LEU A 51 0.97 -17.96 -14.02
C LEU A 51 1.26 -18.45 -15.44
N ALA A 52 2.38 -19.13 -15.67
CA ALA A 52 2.68 -19.75 -16.96
C ALA A 52 1.83 -20.99 -17.26
N GLY A 53 1.35 -21.69 -16.23
CA GLY A 53 0.52 -22.88 -16.34
C GLY A 53 -0.96 -22.59 -16.63
N GLU A 54 -1.49 -21.47 -16.13
CA GLU A 54 -2.87 -21.05 -16.39
C GLU A 54 -3.12 -20.62 -17.85
N GLY A 55 -2.06 -20.42 -18.64
CA GLY A 55 -2.15 -20.10 -20.08
C GLY A 55 -2.28 -21.31 -21.02
N THR A 56 -2.20 -22.54 -20.51
CA THR A 56 -2.23 -23.75 -21.37
C THR A 56 -3.00 -24.89 -20.71
N ALA A 57 -4.30 -24.69 -20.48
CA ALA A 57 -5.21 -25.80 -20.22
C ALA A 57 -5.62 -26.48 -21.55
N ASP A 58 -4.67 -27.18 -22.19
CA ASP A 58 -4.94 -28.34 -23.06
C ASP A 58 -3.61 -29.01 -23.45
N ALA A 59 -3.10 -29.92 -22.62
CA ALA A 59 -2.21 -31.00 -23.03
C ALA A 59 -1.85 -31.94 -21.87
N THR A 60 -2.24 -33.20 -22.04
CA THR A 60 -1.83 -34.44 -21.39
C THR A 60 -0.38 -34.45 -20.83
N PRO A 61 -0.12 -34.99 -19.62
CA PRO A 61 1.23 -35.00 -19.05
C PRO A 61 2.10 -36.07 -19.71
N SER A 62 3.07 -35.65 -20.51
CA SER A 62 4.23 -36.48 -20.87
C SER A 62 5.46 -35.94 -20.14
N SER A 63 6.00 -36.76 -19.25
CA SER A 63 7.21 -36.49 -18.47
C SER A 63 8.44 -36.38 -19.39
N PRO A 64 9.19 -35.26 -19.39
CA PRO A 64 10.49 -35.20 -20.02
C PRO A 64 11.62 -35.30 -18.98
N THR A 65 12.49 -36.29 -19.17
CA THR A 65 13.78 -36.44 -18.48
C THR A 65 14.64 -35.18 -18.68
N PRO A 66 15.22 -34.58 -17.64
CA PRO A 66 16.13 -33.44 -17.80
C PRO A 66 17.50 -33.90 -18.34
N PRO A 67 18.12 -33.18 -19.31
CA PRO A 67 19.50 -33.42 -19.67
C PRO A 67 20.46 -32.85 -18.62
N SER A 68 21.52 -33.60 -18.35
CA SER A 68 22.60 -33.23 -17.41
C SER A 68 23.46 -32.09 -18.00
N PRO A 69 23.76 -31.00 -17.25
CA PRO A 69 24.61 -29.93 -17.74
C PRO A 69 26.11 -30.28 -17.61
N THR A 70 26.82 -30.25 -18.74
CA THR A 70 28.29 -30.30 -18.78
C THR A 70 28.86 -28.94 -18.35
N PRO A 71 29.80 -28.87 -17.40
CA PRO A 71 30.44 -27.60 -17.04
C PRO A 71 31.44 -27.14 -18.12
N PRO A 72 31.50 -25.84 -18.46
CA PRO A 72 32.55 -25.32 -19.33
C PRO A 72 33.90 -25.22 -18.60
N SER A 73 34.96 -25.60 -19.31
CA SER A 73 36.35 -25.54 -18.85
C SER A 73 36.87 -24.08 -18.85
N PRO A 74 37.68 -23.66 -17.85
CA PRO A 74 38.19 -22.29 -17.80
C PRO A 74 39.33 -22.08 -18.81
N THR A 75 39.21 -21.04 -19.63
CA THR A 75 40.27 -20.54 -20.51
C THR A 75 41.27 -19.70 -19.70
N PRO A 76 42.59 -19.94 -19.79
CA PRO A 76 43.59 -19.15 -19.07
C PRO A 76 43.77 -17.77 -19.71
N SER A 77 43.78 -16.72 -18.89
CA SER A 77 44.10 -15.35 -19.28
C SER A 77 45.61 -15.17 -19.46
N SER A 78 46.04 -14.60 -20.59
CA SER A 78 47.43 -14.21 -20.83
C SER A 78 47.61 -12.71 -20.54
N PRO A 79 48.65 -12.29 -19.79
CA PRO A 79 48.87 -10.88 -19.48
C PRO A 79 49.46 -10.14 -20.70
N THR A 80 48.87 -8.99 -21.04
CA THR A 80 49.38 -8.09 -22.09
C THR A 80 50.44 -7.16 -21.49
N PRO A 81 51.64 -7.03 -22.08
CA PRO A 81 52.70 -6.17 -21.56
C PRO A 81 52.41 -4.68 -21.79
N SER A 82 52.65 -3.87 -20.75
CA SER A 82 52.56 -2.42 -20.78
C SER A 82 53.77 -1.81 -21.51
N GLY A 83 53.53 -1.14 -22.63
CA GLY A 83 54.51 -0.24 -23.26
C GLY A 83 54.24 1.22 -22.86
N PRO A 84 55.27 2.08 -22.73
CA PRO A 84 55.09 3.49 -22.40
C PRO A 84 54.63 4.27 -23.63
N THR A 85 53.49 4.96 -23.53
CA THR A 85 53.01 5.87 -24.58
C THR A 85 53.59 7.28 -24.34
N PRO A 86 54.25 7.91 -25.32
CA PRO A 86 54.89 9.21 -25.16
C PRO A 86 53.88 10.36 -25.03
N SER A 87 54.17 11.29 -24.12
CA SER A 87 53.37 12.50 -23.91
C SER A 87 53.68 13.56 -24.97
N SER A 88 52.70 13.91 -25.81
CA SER A 88 52.76 15.10 -26.66
C SER A 88 52.20 16.31 -25.91
N PRO A 89 52.83 17.50 -25.99
CA PRO A 89 52.31 18.72 -25.36
C PRO A 89 51.08 19.23 -26.11
N ARG A 90 49.98 19.46 -25.39
CA ARG A 90 48.77 20.09 -25.92
C ARG A 90 48.93 21.61 -25.93
N PRO A 91 48.76 22.30 -27.06
CA PRO A 91 48.80 23.76 -27.10
C PRO A 91 47.62 24.36 -26.33
N SER A 92 47.93 25.33 -25.47
CA SER A 92 46.94 26.15 -24.76
C SER A 92 46.31 27.16 -25.72
N GLY A 93 45.17 26.79 -26.33
CA GLY A 93 44.27 27.74 -26.96
C GLY A 93 43.28 28.30 -25.92
N PRO A 94 42.92 29.60 -25.98
CA PRO A 94 41.91 30.17 -25.10
C PRO A 94 40.56 29.47 -25.32
N THR A 95 39.97 28.96 -24.25
CA THR A 95 38.61 28.41 -24.27
C THR A 95 37.63 29.55 -24.54
N PRO A 96 36.82 29.51 -25.61
CA PRO A 96 35.72 30.45 -25.79
C PRO A 96 34.77 30.27 -24.59
N SER A 97 34.53 31.35 -23.85
CA SER A 97 33.48 31.35 -22.85
C SER A 97 32.15 31.34 -23.59
N ASP A 98 31.51 30.18 -23.68
CA ASP A 98 30.13 30.11 -24.16
C ASP A 98 29.26 30.98 -23.23
N PRO A 99 28.48 31.94 -23.77
CA PRO A 99 27.50 32.65 -22.99
C PRO A 99 26.44 31.63 -22.57
N ARG A 100 26.51 31.20 -21.30
CA ARG A 100 25.45 30.40 -20.67
C ARG A 100 24.12 31.12 -20.92
N PRO A 101 23.18 30.54 -21.67
CA PRO A 101 21.87 31.11 -21.81
C PRO A 101 21.27 31.12 -20.40
N SER A 102 20.98 32.31 -19.88
CA SER A 102 20.08 32.45 -18.74
C SER A 102 18.68 32.14 -19.24
N GLY A 103 18.40 30.87 -19.51
CA GLY A 103 17.05 30.39 -19.73
C GLY A 103 16.24 30.62 -18.46
N PRO A 104 14.92 30.90 -18.57
CA PRO A 104 14.05 30.95 -17.40
C PRO A 104 14.22 29.65 -16.62
N GLY A 105 14.38 29.76 -15.29
CA GLY A 105 14.54 28.61 -14.40
C GLY A 105 13.45 27.56 -14.64
N PRO A 106 13.70 26.28 -14.29
CA PRO A 106 12.79 25.19 -14.64
C PRO A 106 11.36 25.58 -14.25
N SER A 107 10.51 25.78 -15.26
CA SER A 107 9.07 25.87 -15.06
C SER A 107 8.70 24.66 -14.22
N ARG A 108 8.27 24.88 -12.98
CA ARG A 108 7.74 23.82 -12.12
C ARG A 108 6.71 23.08 -12.97
N SER A 109 7.03 21.84 -13.32
CA SER A 109 6.15 21.04 -14.16
C SER A 109 4.78 21.05 -13.52
N MET A 110 3.74 21.44 -14.27
CA MET A 110 2.35 21.41 -13.80
C MET A 110 1.79 19.98 -13.68
N ALA A 111 2.69 18.99 -13.57
CA ALA A 111 2.33 17.61 -13.33
C ALA A 111 1.81 17.47 -11.90
N PRO A 112 0.81 16.60 -11.68
CA PRO A 112 0.37 16.27 -10.33
C PRO A 112 1.57 15.80 -9.48
N GLU A 113 1.82 16.49 -8.37
CA GLU A 113 2.89 16.12 -7.44
C GLU A 113 2.29 15.20 -6.38
N ARG A 114 2.79 13.96 -6.33
CA ARG A 114 2.45 13.02 -5.25
C ARG A 114 3.38 13.20 -4.09
N SER A 115 2.81 13.32 -2.89
CA SER A 115 3.57 13.49 -1.67
C SER A 115 2.82 12.87 -0.49
N THR A 116 3.59 12.43 0.51
CA THR A 116 3.06 11.76 1.70
C THR A 116 3.07 12.73 2.88
N VAL A 117 1.92 12.86 3.54
CA VAL A 117 1.75 13.61 4.78
C VAL A 117 1.57 12.65 5.95
N ARG A 118 2.05 13.06 7.13
CA ARG A 118 1.94 12.33 8.39
C ARG A 118 1.13 13.16 9.39
N PHE A 119 0.32 12.51 10.20
CA PHE A 119 -0.51 13.09 11.24
C PHE A 119 -0.68 12.06 12.38
N THR A 120 -1.33 12.43 13.49
CA THR A 120 -1.40 11.55 14.68
C THR A 120 -2.08 10.21 14.38
N GLY A 121 -3.18 10.24 13.63
CA GLY A 121 -3.93 9.03 13.23
C GLY A 121 -3.30 8.20 12.10
N GLY A 122 -2.17 8.62 11.51
CA GLY A 122 -1.49 7.83 10.47
C GLY A 122 -0.78 8.61 9.39
N THR A 123 -0.77 8.04 8.19
CA THR A 123 -0.11 8.62 7.01
C THR A 123 -1.01 8.56 5.79
N ALA A 124 -0.89 9.56 4.91
CA ALA A 124 -1.67 9.65 3.68
C ALA A 124 -0.77 10.08 2.52
N THR A 125 -0.87 9.38 1.39
CA THR A 125 -0.28 9.81 0.12
C THR A 125 -1.35 10.52 -0.69
N VAL A 126 -1.05 11.75 -1.07
CA VAL A 126 -1.97 12.59 -1.83
C VAL A 126 -1.31 13.10 -3.10
N GLU A 127 -2.16 13.43 -4.06
CA GLU A 127 -1.79 14.05 -5.31
C GLU A 127 -2.30 15.48 -5.31
N CYS A 128 -1.39 16.45 -5.25
CA CYS A 128 -1.71 17.86 -5.38
C CYS A 128 -1.78 18.24 -6.86
N ARG A 129 -2.92 18.77 -7.28
CA ARG A 129 -3.18 19.14 -8.68
C ARG A 129 -3.14 20.66 -8.88
N PRO A 130 -2.84 21.12 -10.11
CA PRO A 130 -2.99 22.51 -10.49
C PRO A 130 -4.41 23.01 -10.16
N GLY A 131 -4.51 24.24 -9.64
CA GLY A 131 -5.78 24.82 -9.19
C GLY A 131 -6.12 24.57 -7.72
N GLY A 132 -5.20 23.95 -6.96
CA GLY A 132 -5.33 23.76 -5.51
C GLY A 132 -6.36 22.70 -5.14
N THR A 133 -6.52 21.69 -5.99
CA THR A 133 -7.31 20.49 -5.65
C THR A 133 -6.39 19.37 -5.19
N VAL A 134 -6.93 18.51 -4.34
CA VAL A 134 -6.25 17.36 -3.76
C VAL A 134 -7.01 16.09 -4.13
N TYR A 135 -6.25 15.02 -4.39
CA TYR A 135 -6.77 13.67 -4.54
C TYR A 135 -6.01 12.72 -3.61
N LEU A 136 -6.73 12.03 -2.74
CA LEU A 136 -6.16 11.04 -1.82
C LEU A 136 -5.91 9.73 -2.56
N VAL A 137 -4.64 9.31 -2.62
CA VAL A 137 -4.20 8.13 -3.39
C VAL A 137 -4.20 6.89 -2.51
N SER A 138 -3.64 6.99 -1.30
CA SER A 138 -3.60 5.92 -0.31
C SER A 138 -3.45 6.49 1.10
N TRP A 139 -3.77 5.68 2.10
CA TRP A 139 -3.59 6.02 3.51
C TRP A 139 -3.34 4.75 4.32
N SER A 140 -2.76 4.91 5.51
CA SER A 140 -2.47 3.81 6.43
C SER A 140 -2.55 4.33 7.87
N PRO A 141 -3.31 3.66 8.75
CA PRO A 141 -3.52 4.12 10.11
C PRO A 141 -2.23 4.02 10.92
N ALA A 142 -2.12 4.84 11.96
CA ALA A 142 -1.14 4.65 13.02
C ALA A 142 -1.55 3.47 13.92
N ASP A 143 -0.60 2.96 14.71
CA ASP A 143 -0.91 1.92 15.69
C ASP A 143 -1.97 2.40 16.69
N GLY A 144 -2.98 1.56 16.96
CA GLY A 144 -4.10 1.89 17.83
C GLY A 144 -5.16 2.79 17.18
N TYR A 145 -5.10 3.00 15.86
CA TYR A 145 -6.15 3.67 15.09
C TYR A 145 -6.64 2.79 13.95
N HIS A 146 -7.85 3.08 13.49
CA HIS A 146 -8.40 2.61 12.23
C HIS A 146 -9.03 3.76 11.45
N PHE A 147 -9.37 3.52 10.19
CA PHE A 147 -10.06 4.51 9.34
C PHE A 147 -11.36 3.91 8.83
N ASP A 148 -12.42 4.68 8.91
CA ASP A 148 -13.76 4.24 8.53
C ASP A 148 -14.03 4.34 7.03
N GLU A 149 -15.26 4.02 6.66
CA GLU A 149 -15.73 4.04 5.28
C GLU A 149 -15.88 5.48 4.75
N ASP A 150 -15.99 6.47 5.64
CA ASP A 150 -16.32 7.88 5.36
C ASP A 150 -15.13 8.72 4.83
N VAL A 151 -14.26 8.11 4.03
CA VAL A 151 -13.11 8.77 3.43
C VAL A 151 -13.52 9.60 2.20
N VAL A 152 -13.36 10.92 2.28
CA VAL A 152 -13.55 11.83 1.14
C VAL A 152 -12.26 11.93 0.35
N ARG A 153 -12.13 11.12 -0.73
CA ARG A 153 -10.90 11.08 -1.53
C ARG A 153 -10.64 12.29 -2.42
N GLY A 154 -11.67 12.97 -2.91
CA GLY A 154 -11.56 14.01 -3.95
C GLY A 154 -11.71 13.49 -5.39
N PRO A 155 -11.42 14.30 -6.44
CA PRO A 155 -10.71 15.58 -6.36
C PRO A 155 -11.56 16.68 -5.74
N GLY A 156 -11.02 17.35 -4.73
CA GLY A 156 -11.72 18.40 -3.97
C GLY A 156 -10.78 19.50 -3.48
N ARG A 157 -11.32 20.49 -2.77
CA ARG A 157 -10.50 21.50 -2.06
C ARG A 157 -9.76 20.91 -0.87
N ALA A 158 -10.38 19.91 -0.25
CA ALA A 158 -9.81 19.08 0.79
C ALA A 158 -10.15 17.60 0.49
N ALA A 159 -9.31 16.70 0.98
CA ALA A 159 -9.64 15.29 1.19
C ALA A 159 -9.81 15.09 2.70
N ARG A 160 -10.75 14.24 3.11
CA ARG A 160 -11.07 14.02 4.52
C ARG A 160 -10.85 12.57 4.91
N LEU A 161 -10.28 12.36 6.10
CA LEU A 161 -10.04 11.07 6.75
C LEU A 161 -10.44 11.18 8.21
N GLU A 162 -11.04 10.13 8.74
CA GLU A 162 -11.44 10.01 10.14
C GLU A 162 -10.67 8.87 10.78
N ALA A 163 -9.84 9.17 11.78
CA ALA A 163 -9.07 8.17 12.49
C ALA A 163 -9.71 7.90 13.85
N GLU A 164 -10.38 6.76 13.95
CA GLU A 164 -11.00 6.27 15.18
C GLU A 164 -9.97 5.45 15.99
N PRO A 165 -9.82 5.70 17.29
CA PRO A 165 -9.01 4.86 18.16
C PRO A 165 -9.56 3.43 18.21
N SER A 166 -8.69 2.44 18.30
CA SER A 166 -9.13 1.03 18.34
C SER A 166 -9.65 0.65 19.72
N ASP A 167 -10.84 0.05 19.77
CA ASP A 167 -11.50 -0.48 20.99
C ASP A 167 -10.70 -1.56 21.73
N ASP A 168 -9.70 -2.16 21.07
CA ASP A 168 -8.81 -3.17 21.64
C ASP A 168 -7.88 -2.61 22.74
N ALA A 169 -7.95 -1.32 23.04
CA ALA A 169 -7.41 -0.74 24.26
C ALA A 169 -8.28 -1.14 25.48
N ASP A 170 -8.29 -2.44 25.77
CA ASP A 170 -8.89 -3.09 26.95
C ASP A 170 -8.10 -2.67 28.21
N ASP A 171 -8.22 -1.40 28.59
CA ASP A 171 -7.71 -0.89 29.84
C ASP A 171 -8.89 -0.75 30.80
N GLY A 172 -9.06 -1.81 31.59
CA GLY A 172 -9.99 -1.86 32.70
C GLY A 172 -10.03 -0.55 33.48
N ASP A 173 -11.26 -0.11 33.72
CA ASP A 173 -11.61 0.91 34.70
C ASP A 173 -11.21 2.35 34.33
N GLY A 174 -11.63 2.83 33.15
CA GLY A 174 -12.00 4.25 32.97
C GLY A 174 -11.16 5.08 32.01
N ALA A 175 -10.54 4.49 30.98
CA ALA A 175 -10.14 5.27 29.81
C ALA A 175 -11.41 5.77 29.12
N GLU A 176 -11.66 7.08 29.21
CA GLU A 176 -12.70 7.75 28.44
C GLU A 176 -12.48 7.43 26.95
N ASP A 177 -13.55 7.05 26.24
CA ASP A 177 -13.53 6.76 24.81
C ASP A 177 -12.72 7.86 24.11
N ALA A 178 -11.55 7.51 23.56
CA ALA A 178 -10.68 8.52 22.99
C ALA A 178 -11.41 9.18 21.80
N ASP A 179 -11.35 10.52 21.74
CA ASP A 179 -12.08 11.25 20.71
C ASP A 179 -11.60 10.88 19.30
N ASP A 180 -12.55 10.74 18.38
CA ASP A 180 -12.28 10.56 16.97
C ASP A 180 -11.46 11.73 16.41
N LEU A 181 -10.52 11.42 15.53
CA LEU A 181 -9.63 12.40 14.93
C LEU A 181 -9.95 12.60 13.45
N THR A 182 -10.81 13.58 13.15
CA THR A 182 -11.08 13.99 11.77
C THR A 182 -9.95 14.89 11.22
N TYR A 183 -9.47 14.60 10.02
CA TYR A 183 -8.42 15.36 9.32
C TYR A 183 -8.85 15.84 7.95
N ASP A 184 -8.66 17.12 7.69
CA ASP A 184 -8.72 17.71 6.36
C ASP A 184 -7.31 17.88 5.78
N ILE A 185 -7.07 17.25 4.63
CA ILE A 185 -5.83 17.38 3.87
C ILE A 185 -6.05 18.35 2.71
N THR A 186 -5.23 19.39 2.64
CA THR A 186 -5.28 20.42 1.59
C THR A 186 -3.92 20.58 0.91
N CYS A 187 -3.88 21.23 -0.26
CA CYS A 187 -2.65 21.47 -1.01
C CYS A 187 -2.34 22.97 -1.21
N PRO A 188 -2.09 23.76 -0.14
CA PRO A 188 -1.65 25.13 -0.29
C PRO A 188 -0.32 25.17 -1.05
N ASP A 189 -0.25 25.98 -2.10
CA ASP A 189 0.93 26.14 -2.95
C ASP A 189 1.46 24.83 -3.55
N GLY A 190 0.57 23.84 -3.75
CA GLY A 190 0.90 22.52 -4.30
C GLY A 190 1.59 21.56 -3.33
N ARG A 191 1.70 21.92 -2.03
CA ARG A 191 2.27 21.04 -1.01
C ARG A 191 1.17 20.54 -0.07
N PRO A 192 1.08 19.24 0.21
CA PRO A 192 0.02 18.75 1.07
C PRO A 192 0.25 19.12 2.52
N ARG A 193 -0.84 19.45 3.22
CA ARG A 193 -0.88 19.70 4.65
C ARG A 193 -2.14 19.07 5.23
N ALA A 194 -1.96 18.30 6.30
CA ALA A 194 -3.05 17.76 7.10
C ALA A 194 -3.32 18.69 8.27
N HIS A 195 -4.60 18.95 8.55
CA HIS A 195 -5.08 19.74 9.67
C HIS A 195 -6.20 18.98 10.36
N ARG A 196 -6.25 19.01 11.69
CA ARG A 196 -7.40 18.45 12.43
C ARG A 196 -8.62 19.32 12.13
N ALA A 197 -9.70 18.70 11.66
CA ALA A 197 -10.98 19.38 11.50
C ALA A 197 -11.60 19.61 12.89
N PRO A 198 -12.42 20.66 13.06
CA PRO A 198 -13.22 20.80 14.27
C PRO A 198 -14.21 19.65 14.37
N ASP A 199 -14.47 19.19 15.60
CA ASP A 199 -15.53 18.23 15.88
C ASP A 199 -16.89 18.91 15.58
N ASP A 200 -17.75 18.27 14.78
CA ASP A 200 -19.05 18.80 14.32
C ASP A 200 -20.18 18.63 15.36
#